data_AF-A0A495SVF1-F1
#
_entry.id   AF-A0A495SVF1-F1
#
_cell.length_a   1.000
_cell.length_b   1.000
_cell.length_c   1.000
_cell.angle_alpha   90.00
_cell.angle_beta   90.00
_cell.angle_gamma   90.00
#
_symmetry.space_group_name_H-M   'P 1'
#
loop_
_entity.id
_entity.type
_entity.pdbx_description
1 polymer ?
#
loop_
_entity_poly.entity_id
_entity_poly.type
_entity_poly.pdbx_seq_one_letter_code
_entity_poly.pdbx_strand_id
1 'polypeptide(L)' 'MNRQRIFSFGLMVWQTHGLSHEELLRIVKAKKRYSPHFRAAALRHLVMAAPLSVTAGRPFAERRRRVRAHYRI' A
#
# COMPACT_ATOMS: atom_id res chain seq x y z
N MET A 1 1.68 24.27 4.59
CA MET A 1 1.81 23.17 5.57
C MET A 1 1.75 21.78 4.91
N ASN A 2 2.55 21.52 3.86
CA ASN A 2 2.49 20.28 3.06
C ASN A 2 3.78 19.44 3.05
N ARG A 3 4.95 20.06 3.28
CA ARG A 3 6.26 19.36 3.27
C ARG A 3 6.40 18.33 4.38
N GLN A 4 5.99 18.68 5.61
CA GLN A 4 6.06 17.77 6.75
C GLN A 4 5.20 16.50 6.53
N ARG A 5 3.99 16.65 5.98
CA ARG A 5 3.11 15.50 5.67
C ARG A 5 3.69 14.59 4.60
N ILE A 6 4.27 15.16 3.54
CA ILE A 6 4.95 14.40 2.49
C ILE A 6 6.14 13.63 3.07
N PHE A 7 6.94 14.29 3.91
CA PHE A 7 8.09 13.68 4.57
C PHE A 7 7.66 12.52 5.50
N SER A 8 6.68 12.74 6.38
CA SER A 8 6.15 11.70 7.26
C SER A 8 5.59 10.51 6.49
N PHE A 9 4.90 10.76 5.37
CA PHE A 9 4.43 9.66 4.52
C PHE A 9 5.58 8.91 3.85
N GLY A 10 6.61 9.62 3.36
CA GLY A 10 7.82 9.02 2.83
C GLY A 10 8.52 8.10 3.83
N LEU A 11 8.60 8.52 5.10
CA LEU A 11 9.14 7.70 6.19
C LEU A 11 8.35 6.40 6.38
N MET A 12 7.00 6.47 6.35
CA MET A 12 6.16 5.27 6.46
C MET A 12 6.34 4.31 5.29
N VAL A 13 6.54 4.84 4.07
CA VAL A 13 6.85 4.03 2.89
C VAL A 13 8.20 3.34 3.04
N TRP A 14 9.21 4.05 3.56
CA TRP A 14 10.52 3.45 3.84
C TRP A 14 10.43 2.35 4.91
N GLN A 15 9.73 2.60 6.02
CA GLN A 15 9.52 1.61 7.09
C GLN A 15 8.84 0.33 6.60
N THR A 16 7.91 0.44 5.64
CA THR A 16 7.17 -0.70 5.10
C THR A 16 7.89 -1.40 3.95
N HIS A 17 9.01 -0.87 3.45
CA HIS A 17 9.72 -1.43 2.30
C HIS A 17 10.37 -2.79 2.57
N GLY A 18 10.86 -3.03 3.80
CA GLY A 18 11.53 -4.28 4.18
C GLY A 18 10.57 -5.41 4.58
N LEU A 19 9.26 -5.18 4.55
CA LEU A 19 8.27 -6.15 5.02
C LEU A 19 7.92 -7.17 3.94
N SER A 20 7.68 -8.40 4.35
CA SER A 20 7.19 -9.45 3.47
C SER A 20 5.78 -9.15 2.95
N HIS A 21 5.40 -9.82 1.85
CA HIS A 21 4.08 -9.69 1.25
C HIS A 21 2.94 -9.94 2.24
N GLU A 22 3.07 -10.96 3.09
CA GLU A 22 2.06 -11.33 4.07
C GLU A 22 1.93 -10.30 5.20
N GLU A 23 3.05 -9.74 5.66
CA GLU A 23 3.06 -8.68 6.68
C GLU A 23 2.38 -7.42 6.17
N LEU A 24 2.65 -7.04 4.91
CA LEU A 24 1.98 -5.92 4.25
C LEU A 24 0.46 -6.14 4.18
N LEU A 25 0.02 -7.34 3.80
CA LEU A 25 -1.41 -7.69 3.79
C LEU A 25 -2.03 -7.61 5.19
N ARG A 26 -1.33 -8.11 6.21
CA ARG A 26 -1.78 -8.06 7.61
C ARG A 26 -1.95 -6.62 8.08
N ILE A 27 -1.00 -5.73 7.78
CA ILE A 27 -1.07 -4.31 8.12
C ILE A 27 -2.28 -3.65 7.46
N VAL A 28 -2.48 -3.88 6.16
CA VAL A 28 -3.58 -3.25 5.41
C VAL A 28 -4.94 -3.72 5.94
N LYS A 29 -5.07 -4.99 6.32
CA LYS A 29 -6.30 -5.58 6.88
C LYS A 29 -6.59 -5.13 8.32
N ALA A 30 -5.57 -4.81 9.11
CA ALA A 30 -5.71 -4.45 10.52
C ALA A 30 -6.23 -3.00 10.72
N LYS A 31 -7.52 -2.78 10.40
CA LYS A 31 -8.12 -1.44 10.31
C LYS A 31 -8.10 -0.61 11.61
N LYS A 32 -8.10 -1.27 12.78
CA LYS A 32 -8.10 -0.60 14.09
C LYS A 32 -6.70 -0.43 14.69
N ARG A 33 -5.68 -1.11 14.15
CA ARG A 33 -4.33 -1.16 14.74
C ARG A 33 -3.38 -0.14 14.13
N TYR A 34 -3.59 0.25 12.88
CA TYR A 34 -2.70 1.13 12.14
C TYR A 34 -3.41 2.35 11.57
N SER A 35 -2.69 3.47 11.50
CA SER A 35 -3.21 4.70 10.92
C SER A 35 -3.56 4.52 9.43
N PRO A 36 -4.51 5.30 8.89
CA PRO A 36 -4.82 5.28 7.45
C PRO A 36 -3.60 5.49 6.55
N HIS A 37 -2.67 6.36 6.94
CA HIS A 37 -1.45 6.65 6.18
C HIS A 37 -0.48 5.47 6.17
N PHE A 38 -0.29 4.81 7.31
CA PHE A 38 0.59 3.65 7.40
C PHE A 38 0.07 2.47 6.57
N ARG A 39 -1.25 2.23 6.60
CA ARG A 39 -1.89 1.24 5.71
C ARG A 39 -1.77 1.61 4.24
N ALA A 40 -1.87 2.90 3.90
CA ALA A 40 -1.69 3.35 2.53
C ALA A 40 -0.25 3.15 2.03
N ALA A 41 0.74 3.33 2.90
CA ALA A 41 2.14 3.03 2.60
C ALA A 41 2.34 1.52 2.33
N ALA A 42 1.80 0.65 3.18
CA ALA A 42 1.85 -0.80 2.96
C ALA A 42 1.12 -1.22 1.65
N LEU A 43 -0.07 -0.65 1.40
CA LEU A 43 -0.81 -0.89 0.16
C LEU A 43 -0.04 -0.45 -1.09
N ARG A 44 0.75 0.63 -1.01
CA ARG A 44 1.57 1.09 -2.14
C ARG A 44 2.54 0.00 -2.58
N HIS A 45 3.22 -0.65 -1.66
CA HIS A 45 4.14 -1.75 -1.96
C HIS A 45 3.41 -2.95 -2.58
N LEU A 46 2.26 -3.34 -2.04
CA LEU A 46 1.41 -4.39 -2.64
C LEU A 46 1.01 -4.07 -4.08
N VAL A 47 0.72 -2.80 -4.39
CA VAL A 47 0.35 -2.37 -5.74
C VAL A 47 1.55 -2.39 -6.70
N MET A 48 2.74 -2.06 -6.21
CA MET A 48 3.97 -2.10 -7.01
C MET A 48 4.44 -3.53 -7.28
N ALA A 49 4.26 -4.44 -6.33
CA ALA A 49 4.61 -5.85 -6.46
C ALA A 49 3.56 -6.70 -7.19
N ALA A 50 2.36 -6.16 -7.43
CA ALA A 50 1.28 -6.92 -8.05
C ALA A 50 1.61 -7.30 -9.51
N PRO A 51 1.36 -8.55 -9.92
CA PRO A 51 1.68 -9.00 -11.27
C PRO A 51 0.84 -8.30 -12.33
N LEU A 52 1.34 -8.28 -13.57
CA LEU A 52 0.62 -7.71 -14.71
C LEU A 52 -0.72 -8.38 -14.96
N SER A 53 -0.88 -9.65 -14.60
CA SER A 53 -2.17 -10.36 -14.65
C SER A 53 -3.26 -9.70 -13.80
N VAL A 54 -2.90 -9.09 -12.67
CA VAL A 54 -3.82 -8.38 -11.77
C VAL A 54 -3.99 -6.92 -12.20
N THR A 55 -2.88 -6.26 -12.57
CA THR A 55 -2.87 -4.81 -12.83
C THR A 55 -3.25 -4.43 -14.27
N ALA A 56 -3.07 -5.34 -15.23
CA ALA A 56 -3.30 -5.20 -16.67
C ALA A 56 -2.74 -3.89 -17.27
N GLY A 57 -1.56 -3.45 -16.81
CA GLY A 57 -0.92 -2.23 -17.30
C GLY A 57 -1.66 -0.92 -17.01
N ARG A 58 -2.66 -0.93 -16.12
CA ARG A 58 -3.51 0.24 -15.87
C ARG A 58 -2.79 1.37 -15.10
N PRO A 59 -3.34 2.60 -15.12
CA PRO A 59 -2.84 3.69 -14.27
C PRO A 59 -2.90 3.34 -12.78
N PHE A 60 -2.03 3.95 -11.97
CA PHE A 60 -1.85 3.58 -10.56
C PHE A 60 -3.15 3.56 -9.74
N ALA A 61 -4.05 4.52 -9.96
CA ALA A 61 -5.34 4.57 -9.27
C ALA A 61 -6.21 3.32 -9.54
N GLU A 62 -6.20 2.83 -10.78
CA GLU A 62 -6.90 1.60 -11.16
C GLU A 62 -6.19 0.35 -10.69
N ARG A 63 -4.85 0.30 -10.78
CA ARG A 63 -4.05 -0.80 -10.22
C ARG A 63 -4.36 -0.99 -8.75
N ARG A 64 -4.40 0.11 -7.99
CA ARG A 64 -4.76 0.11 -6.58
C ARG A 64 -6.14 -0.49 -6.33
N ARG A 65 -7.15 -0.12 -7.13
CA ARG A 65 -8.51 -0.70 -7.00
C ARG A 65 -8.52 -2.20 -7.29
N ARG A 66 -7.86 -2.64 -8.35
CA ARG A 66 -7.78 -4.06 -8.73
C ARG A 66 -7.03 -4.90 -7.70
N VAL A 67 -5.91 -4.41 -7.18
CA VAL A 67 -5.13 -5.06 -6.12
C VAL A 67 -5.95 -5.19 -4.84
N ARG A 68 -6.73 -4.16 -4.50
CA ARG A 68 -7.66 -4.25 -3.37
C ARG A 68 -8.74 -5.31 -3.56
N ALA A 69 -9.32 -5.38 -4.75
CA ALA A 69 -10.30 -6.41 -5.09
C ALA A 69 -9.67 -7.82 -5.04
N HIS A 70 -8.46 -7.98 -5.58
CA HIS A 70 -7.72 -9.24 -5.58
C HIS A 70 -7.44 -9.77 -4.17
N TYR A 71 -6.96 -8.91 -3.26
CA TYR A 71 -6.67 -9.29 -1.87
C TYR A 71 -7.86 -9.16 -0.91
N ARG A 72 -9.03 -8.74 -1.41
CA ARG A 72 -10.29 -8.51 -0.66
C ARG A 72 -10.12 -7.54 0.53
N ILE A 73 -9.62 -6.32 0.26
CA ILE A 73 -9.29 -5.28 1.26
C ILE A 73 -9.91 -3.89 1.05
#